data_AF-A0A5B7V9U6-F1
#
_entry.id   AF-A0A5B7V9U6-F1
#
_cell.length_a   1.000
_cell.length_b   1.000
_cell.length_c   1.000
_cell.angle_alpha   90.00
_cell.angle_beta   90.00
_cell.angle_gamma   90.00
#
_symmetry.space_group_name_H-M   'P 1'
#
loop_
_entity.id
_entity.type
_entity.pdbx_description
1 polymer ?
#
loop_
_entity_poly.entity_id
_entity_poly.type
_entity_poly.pdbx_seq_one_letter_code
_entity_poly.pdbx_strand_id
1 'polypeptide(L)'
;MASVERTAYPRFKRITSARELREFFTPSVEEVGWAAERTHHRPGRMLTLLVLLKSCGRLGHFPDLEQVPDAVTEQVLAVLALAPGVPLESGSSRSQERYRSWIRERIGLVRDPARAREVAAGAMEAAAPVRAHAADLVNVALEELVRARLELPGFSTLDRMAASVRARVEGEICAGIVGRMSEATLARIANLLVVPAGERCSGFDVMKEPGRRATWSRFRDHLIWGAGSLSGC
;
A
#
# COMPACT_ATOMS: atom_id res chain seq x y z
N MET A 1 -8.86 2.59 -5.89
CA MET A 1 -7.92 3.02 -4.84
C MET A 1 -7.89 1.96 -3.76
N ALA A 2 -6.70 1.62 -3.27
CA ALA A 2 -6.51 0.78 -2.10
C ALA A 2 -6.75 1.58 -0.82
N SER A 3 -7.44 1.00 0.15
CA SER A 3 -7.43 1.55 1.51
C SER A 3 -6.05 1.30 2.13
N VAL A 4 -5.48 2.31 2.78
CA VAL A 4 -4.24 2.19 3.57
C VAL A 4 -4.36 1.05 4.59
N GLU A 5 -5.54 0.84 5.15
CA GLU A 5 -5.79 -0.17 6.18
C GLU A 5 -5.64 -1.62 5.66
N ARG A 6 -5.68 -1.80 4.34
CA ARG A 6 -5.49 -3.09 3.67
C ARG A 6 -4.06 -3.31 3.21
N THR A 7 -3.13 -2.39 3.49
CA THR A 7 -1.72 -2.50 3.10
C THR A 7 -0.80 -2.62 4.32
N ALA A 8 0.39 -3.13 4.08
CA ALA A 8 1.49 -3.16 5.05
C ALA A 8 2.24 -1.82 5.11
N TYR A 9 1.68 -0.72 4.60
CA TYR A 9 2.34 0.58 4.58
C TYR A 9 2.68 1.01 6.03
N PRO A 10 3.96 1.28 6.34
CA PRO A 10 4.37 1.60 7.70
C PRO A 10 3.70 2.88 8.21
N ARG A 11 3.10 2.80 9.40
CA ARG A 11 2.48 3.94 10.08
C ARG A 11 2.57 3.79 11.59
N PHE A 12 2.47 4.91 12.30
CA PHE A 12 2.24 4.85 13.74
C PHE A 12 0.88 4.20 14.02
N LYS A 13 0.87 3.29 14.99
CA LYS A 13 -0.39 2.72 15.47
C LYS A 13 -1.11 3.76 16.30
N ARG A 14 -2.45 3.70 16.29
CA ARG A 14 -3.29 4.58 17.12
C ARG A 14 -2.95 4.47 18.61
N ILE A 15 -2.52 3.29 19.05
CA ILE A 15 -2.01 3.04 20.39
C ILE A 15 -0.66 2.35 20.23
N THR A 16 0.41 3.01 20.65
CA THR A 16 1.76 2.42 20.67
C THR A 16 1.94 1.72 22.01
N SER A 17 2.04 0.39 21.99
CA SER A 17 2.19 -0.38 23.23
C SER A 17 3.54 -0.10 23.90
N ALA A 18 3.61 -0.23 25.22
CA ALA A 18 4.87 -0.08 25.96
C ALA A 18 5.98 -1.04 25.48
N ARG A 19 5.61 -2.24 25.01
CA ARG A 19 6.56 -3.17 24.37
C ARG A 19 7.15 -2.59 23.09
N GLU A 20 6.30 -2.07 22.22
CA GLU A 20 6.71 -1.47 20.94
C GLU A 20 7.58 -0.22 21.15
N LEU A 21 7.26 0.62 22.15
CA LEU A 21 8.09 1.76 22.56
C LEU A 21 9.49 1.31 22.98
N ARG A 22 9.58 0.29 23.84
CA ARG A 22 10.87 -0.25 24.28
C ARG A 22 11.68 -0.88 23.14
N GLU A 23 11.01 -1.61 22.25
CA GLU A 23 11.65 -2.37 21.19
C GLU A 23 12.18 -1.48 20.06
N PHE A 24 11.40 -0.48 19.63
CA PHE A 24 11.71 0.31 18.43
C PHE A 24 12.08 1.76 18.70
N PHE A 25 11.66 2.32 19.84
CA PHE A 25 11.78 3.75 20.13
C PHE A 25 12.70 4.06 21.31
N THR A 26 13.56 3.12 21.69
CA THR A 26 14.60 3.32 22.71
C THR A 26 15.96 3.51 22.03
N PRO A 27 16.56 4.72 22.07
CA PRO A 27 17.92 4.94 21.60
C PRO A 27 18.95 4.13 22.37
N SER A 28 19.92 3.57 21.63
CA SER A 28 21.11 2.96 22.21
C SER A 28 22.08 4.03 22.70
N VAL A 29 23.00 3.65 23.57
CA VAL A 29 24.06 4.54 24.08
C VAL A 29 24.88 5.15 22.94
N GLU A 30 25.17 4.35 21.90
CA GLU A 30 25.90 4.80 20.71
C GLU A 30 25.11 5.86 19.91
N GLU A 31 23.81 5.67 19.74
CA GLU A 31 22.95 6.65 19.06
C GLU A 31 22.84 7.94 19.87
N VAL A 32 22.77 7.85 21.19
CA VAL A 32 22.75 9.02 22.08
C VAL A 32 24.06 9.79 21.97
N GLY A 33 25.22 9.12 22.03
CA GLY A 33 26.53 9.76 21.84
C GLY A 33 26.65 10.46 20.49
N TRP A 34 26.28 9.77 19.42
CA TRP A 34 26.24 10.33 18.07
C TRP A 34 25.34 11.57 17.95
N ALA A 35 24.14 11.51 18.53
CA ALA A 35 23.21 12.64 18.48
C ALA A 35 23.75 13.83 19.30
N ALA A 36 24.38 13.56 20.44
CA ALA A 36 24.98 14.57 21.29
C ALA A 36 26.11 15.33 20.57
N GLU A 37 27.01 14.61 19.90
CA GLU A 37 28.09 15.19 19.09
C GLU A 37 27.55 16.05 17.95
N ARG A 38 26.59 15.53 17.16
CA ARG A 38 26.02 16.23 16.00
C ARG A 38 25.20 17.47 16.37
N THR A 39 24.64 17.50 17.58
CA THR A 39 23.77 18.59 18.05
C THR A 39 24.42 19.51 19.07
N HIS A 40 25.71 19.32 19.36
CA HIS A 40 26.46 20.05 20.39
C HIS A 40 25.78 20.01 21.76
N HIS A 41 25.28 18.84 22.15
CA HIS A 41 24.61 18.59 23.43
C HIS A 41 23.39 19.49 23.70
N ARG A 42 22.75 20.04 22.66
CA ARG A 42 21.54 20.85 22.80
C ARG A 42 20.31 19.95 23.00
N PRO A 43 19.62 19.99 24.15
CA PRO A 43 18.58 19.00 24.50
C PRO A 43 17.45 18.87 23.48
N GLY A 44 16.82 19.97 23.06
CA GLY A 44 15.69 19.92 22.10
C GLY A 44 16.09 19.42 20.72
N ARG A 45 17.32 19.75 20.28
CA ARG A 45 17.87 19.27 19.00
C ARG A 45 18.22 17.78 19.05
N MET A 46 18.83 17.34 20.15
CA MET A 46 19.17 15.95 20.38
C MET A 46 17.91 15.08 20.44
N LEU A 47 16.90 15.53 21.19
CA LEU A 47 15.58 14.89 21.24
C LEU A 47 14.96 14.78 19.85
N THR A 48 14.95 15.86 19.08
CA THR A 48 14.40 15.87 17.71
C THR A 48 15.12 14.91 16.78
N LEU A 49 16.46 14.91 16.80
CA LEU A 49 17.26 14.04 15.96
C LEU A 49 17.01 12.56 16.27
N LEU A 50 16.93 12.19 17.57
CA LEU A 50 16.68 10.82 18.00
C LEU A 50 15.24 10.36 17.73
N VAL A 51 14.25 11.22 17.95
CA VAL A 51 12.85 10.94 17.61
C VAL A 51 12.72 10.68 16.11
N LEU A 52 13.33 11.52 15.27
CA LEU A 52 13.35 11.31 13.82
C LEU A 52 14.11 10.05 13.41
N LEU A 53 15.25 9.76 14.05
CA LEU A 53 16.02 8.53 13.80
C LEU A 53 15.17 7.29 14.06
N LYS A 54 14.53 7.19 15.22
CA LYS A 54 13.69 6.04 15.58
C LYS A 54 12.44 5.93 14.72
N SER A 55 11.80 7.05 14.45
CA SER A 55 10.63 7.09 13.57
C SER A 55 10.98 6.66 12.16
N CYS A 56 12.05 7.19 11.57
CA CYS A 56 12.49 6.82 10.23
C CYS A 56 12.95 5.36 10.15
N GLY A 57 13.71 4.89 11.14
CA GLY A 57 14.12 3.48 11.21
C GLY A 57 12.93 2.52 11.27
N ARG A 58 11.83 2.93 11.93
CA ARG A 58 10.61 2.12 12.02
C ARG A 58 9.71 2.21 10.80
N LEU A 59 9.64 3.37 10.16
CA LEU A 59 8.69 3.66 9.07
C LEU A 59 9.29 3.53 7.67
N GLY A 60 10.61 3.61 7.51
CA GLY A 60 11.27 3.63 6.20
C GLY A 60 11.09 4.95 5.42
N HIS A 61 10.48 5.96 6.04
CA HIS A 61 10.38 7.34 5.54
C HIS A 61 10.40 8.33 6.71
N PHE A 62 10.54 9.62 6.42
CA PHE A 62 10.46 10.66 7.45
C PHE A 62 9.00 11.09 7.66
N PRO A 63 8.45 10.98 8.88
CA PRO A 63 7.17 11.59 9.20
C PRO A 63 7.32 13.08 9.47
N ASP A 64 6.21 13.81 9.40
CA ASP A 64 6.14 15.14 10.00
C ASP A 64 6.18 15.00 11.52
N LEU A 65 6.84 15.94 12.21
CA LEU A 65 6.98 15.87 13.67
C LEU A 65 5.61 15.88 14.39
N GLU A 66 4.62 16.56 13.81
CA GLU A 66 3.24 16.59 14.31
C GLU A 66 2.52 15.23 14.23
N GLN A 67 2.99 14.34 13.36
CA GLN A 67 2.43 12.99 13.22
C GLN A 67 3.07 11.98 14.19
N VAL A 68 4.16 12.37 14.86
CA VAL A 68 4.84 11.50 15.83
C VAL A 68 4.02 11.46 17.13
N PRO A 69 3.62 10.27 17.62
CA PRO A 69 2.89 10.16 18.87
C PRO A 69 3.70 10.69 20.05
N ASP A 70 3.05 11.39 20.98
CA ASP A 70 3.69 11.91 22.20
C ASP A 70 4.42 10.82 22.98
N ALA A 71 3.85 9.61 23.06
CA ALA A 71 4.47 8.47 23.72
C ALA A 71 5.84 8.08 23.14
N VAL A 72 6.09 8.33 21.85
CA VAL A 72 7.42 8.13 21.24
C VAL A 72 8.39 9.19 21.73
N THR A 73 7.96 10.46 21.73
CA THR A 73 8.76 11.59 22.23
C THR A 73 9.09 11.42 23.71
N GLU A 74 8.11 11.03 24.54
CA GLU A 74 8.27 10.75 25.96
C GLU A 74 9.24 9.60 26.23
N GLN A 75 9.15 8.50 25.45
CA GLN A 75 10.08 7.37 25.58
C GLN A 75 11.52 7.81 25.33
N VAL A 76 11.78 8.60 24.28
CA VAL A 76 13.12 9.11 23.97
C VAL A 76 13.59 10.10 25.03
N LEU A 77 12.71 11.00 25.49
CA LEU A 77 12.99 11.98 26.53
C LEU A 77 13.42 11.29 27.84
N ALA A 78 12.72 10.21 28.22
CA ALA A 78 13.05 9.42 29.40
C ALA A 78 14.44 8.76 29.29
N VAL A 79 14.80 8.22 28.12
CA VAL A 79 16.13 7.63 27.88
C VAL A 79 17.25 8.68 28.01
N LEU A 80 16.98 9.92 27.60
CA LEU A 80 17.92 11.02 27.70
C LEU A 80 17.99 11.65 29.11
N ALA A 81 17.14 11.20 30.05
CA ALA A 81 17.01 11.79 31.38
C ALA A 81 16.79 13.32 31.35
N LEU A 82 16.07 13.81 30.34
CA LEU A 82 15.75 15.23 30.20
C LEU A 82 14.52 15.60 31.03
N ALA A 83 14.38 16.90 31.33
CA ALA A 83 13.19 17.41 31.99
C ALA A 83 11.94 17.18 31.11
N PRO A 84 10.77 16.88 31.70
CA PRO A 84 9.52 16.83 30.97
C PRO A 84 9.25 18.16 30.24
N GLY A 85 8.66 18.08 29.04
CA GLY A 85 8.26 19.26 28.27
C GLY A 85 9.37 19.93 27.46
N VAL A 86 10.56 19.32 27.33
CA VAL A 86 11.56 19.78 26.35
C VAL A 86 10.96 19.70 24.93
N PRO A 87 10.87 20.82 24.19
CA PRO A 87 10.23 20.84 22.89
C PRO A 87 11.12 20.21 21.81
N LEU A 88 10.48 19.71 20.75
CA LEU A 88 11.17 19.28 19.54
C LEU A 88 11.66 20.51 18.76
N GLU A 89 12.97 20.75 18.79
CA GLU A 89 13.63 21.79 18.00
C GLU A 89 14.09 21.27 16.63
N SER A 90 13.21 21.37 15.63
CA SER A 90 13.53 21.08 14.22
C SER A 90 14.42 22.14 13.57
N GLY A 91 14.32 23.39 14.03
CA GLY A 91 15.03 24.54 13.47
C GLY A 91 14.58 24.87 12.04
N SER A 92 15.46 25.54 11.29
CA SER A 92 15.18 25.90 9.89
C SER A 92 15.10 24.68 8.97
N SER A 93 14.54 24.86 7.78
CA SER A 93 14.50 23.84 6.71
C SER A 93 15.87 23.24 6.39
N ARG A 94 16.95 24.05 6.46
CA ARG A 94 18.33 23.55 6.30
C ARG A 94 18.75 22.62 7.43
N SER A 95 18.35 22.90 8.67
CA SER A 95 18.62 22.01 9.81
C SER A 95 17.90 20.68 9.67
N GLN A 96 16.63 20.73 9.24
CA GLN A 96 15.83 19.53 9.02
C GLN A 96 16.44 18.64 7.94
N GLU A 97 16.87 19.21 6.80
CA GLU A 97 17.50 18.39 5.75
C GLU A 97 18.84 17.81 6.19
N ARG A 98 19.62 18.55 6.99
CA ARG A 98 20.84 17.99 7.61
C ARG A 98 20.52 16.78 8.50
N TYR A 99 19.49 16.85 9.34
CA TYR A 99 19.09 15.73 10.19
C TYR A 99 18.68 14.52 9.34
N ARG A 100 17.87 14.73 8.30
CA ARG A 100 17.48 13.67 7.38
C ARG A 100 18.69 13.04 6.68
N SER A 101 19.64 13.85 6.24
CA SER A 101 20.89 13.36 5.63
C SER A 101 21.71 12.52 6.61
N TRP A 102 21.90 12.97 7.84
CA TRP A 102 22.65 12.23 8.86
C TRP A 102 21.96 10.92 9.25
N ILE A 103 20.62 10.94 9.34
CA ILE A 103 19.84 9.74 9.63
C ILE A 103 19.98 8.75 8.49
N ARG A 104 19.75 9.17 7.24
CA ARG A 104 19.90 8.31 6.04
C ARG A 104 21.25 7.61 6.00
N GLU A 105 22.33 8.37 6.20
CA GLU A 105 23.69 7.85 6.29
C GLU A 105 23.81 6.79 7.37
N ARG A 106 23.31 7.07 8.57
CA ARG A 106 23.41 6.17 9.74
C ARG A 106 22.65 4.86 9.54
N ILE A 107 21.43 4.89 9.01
CA ILE A 107 20.59 3.68 8.85
C ILE A 107 20.76 3.01 7.47
N GLY A 108 21.61 3.56 6.60
CA GLY A 108 21.84 3.07 5.25
C GLY A 108 20.60 3.19 4.35
N LEU A 109 19.79 4.23 4.55
CA LEU A 109 18.58 4.50 3.76
C LEU A 109 18.91 5.43 2.59
N VAL A 110 18.55 5.01 1.38
CA VAL A 110 18.87 5.73 0.15
C VAL A 110 17.66 6.55 -0.30
N ARG A 111 17.84 7.87 -0.42
CA ARG A 111 16.85 8.75 -1.04
C ARG A 111 17.12 8.87 -2.53
N ASP A 112 16.41 8.04 -3.30
CA ASP A 112 16.35 8.12 -4.75
C ASP A 112 14.88 7.97 -5.21
N PRO A 113 14.13 9.08 -5.31
CA PRO A 113 12.72 9.03 -5.68
C PRO A 113 12.46 8.49 -7.09
N ALA A 114 13.42 8.60 -8.01
CA ALA A 114 13.27 8.08 -9.36
C ALA A 114 13.39 6.56 -9.33
N ARG A 115 14.47 6.05 -8.75
CA ARG A 115 14.69 4.62 -8.58
C ARG A 115 13.62 3.95 -7.72
N ALA A 116 13.14 4.61 -6.66
CA ALA A 116 12.05 4.09 -5.85
C ALA A 116 10.76 3.90 -6.67
N ARG A 117 10.44 4.84 -7.57
CA ARG A 117 9.28 4.69 -8.46
C ARG A 117 9.49 3.59 -9.49
N GLU A 118 10.69 3.48 -10.05
CA GLU A 118 11.02 2.43 -11.02
C GLU A 118 10.92 1.04 -10.39
N VAL A 119 11.56 0.82 -9.23
CA VAL A 119 11.50 -0.45 -8.49
C VAL A 119 10.07 -0.81 -8.11
N ALA A 120 9.32 0.16 -7.56
CA ALA A 120 7.92 -0.07 -7.19
C ALA A 120 7.04 -0.39 -8.41
N ALA A 121 7.20 0.35 -9.52
CA ALA A 121 6.47 0.08 -10.75
C ALA A 121 6.78 -1.33 -11.28
N GLY A 122 8.05 -1.69 -11.47
CA GLY A 122 8.42 -3.01 -11.97
C GLY A 122 7.89 -4.16 -11.10
N ALA A 123 7.92 -3.99 -9.77
CA ALA A 123 7.36 -4.96 -8.83
C ALA A 123 5.84 -5.11 -8.97
N MET A 124 5.11 -3.99 -9.08
CA MET A 124 3.66 -3.99 -9.30
C MET A 124 3.29 -4.61 -10.65
N GLU A 125 4.03 -4.29 -11.71
CA GLU A 125 3.78 -4.77 -13.07
C GLU A 125 3.97 -6.28 -13.18
N ALA A 126 5.01 -6.82 -12.55
CA ALA A 126 5.24 -8.25 -12.47
C ALA A 126 4.12 -8.99 -11.70
N ALA A 127 3.55 -8.37 -10.67
CA ALA A 127 2.52 -8.97 -9.82
C ALA A 127 1.08 -8.80 -10.34
N ALA A 128 0.82 -7.77 -11.15
CA ALA A 128 -0.52 -7.41 -11.62
C ALA A 128 -1.29 -8.51 -12.37
N PRO A 129 -0.66 -9.39 -13.18
CA PRO A 129 -1.40 -10.46 -13.87
C PRO A 129 -2.07 -11.48 -12.94
N VAL A 130 -1.57 -11.64 -11.70
CA VAL A 130 -2.03 -12.66 -10.74
C VAL A 130 -2.65 -12.07 -9.47
N ARG A 131 -2.51 -10.77 -9.22
CA ARG A 131 -3.05 -10.07 -8.04
C ARG A 131 -4.22 -9.18 -8.41
N ALA A 132 -5.40 -9.47 -7.85
CA ALA A 132 -6.64 -8.75 -8.18
C ALA A 132 -6.80 -7.40 -7.47
N HIS A 133 -6.07 -7.14 -6.38
CA HIS A 133 -6.29 -5.96 -5.55
C HIS A 133 -5.11 -4.99 -5.57
N ALA A 134 -5.40 -3.69 -5.68
CA ALA A 134 -4.39 -2.63 -5.63
C ALA A 134 -3.57 -2.66 -4.33
N ALA A 135 -4.16 -3.11 -3.22
CA ALA A 135 -3.46 -3.28 -1.94
C ALA A 135 -2.34 -4.33 -2.03
N ASP A 136 -2.54 -5.41 -2.77
CA ASP A 136 -1.51 -6.45 -2.96
C ASP A 136 -0.34 -5.91 -3.78
N LEU A 137 -0.62 -5.09 -4.78
CA LEU A 137 0.42 -4.43 -5.58
C LEU A 137 1.25 -3.45 -4.74
N VAL A 138 0.62 -2.69 -3.85
CA VAL A 138 1.32 -1.83 -2.89
C VAL A 138 2.19 -2.66 -1.96
N ASN A 139 1.70 -3.80 -1.44
CA ASN A 139 2.47 -4.65 -0.55
C ASN A 139 3.73 -5.22 -1.23
N VAL A 140 3.59 -5.73 -2.46
CA VAL A 140 4.74 -6.23 -3.24
C VAL A 140 5.76 -5.12 -3.51
N ALA A 141 5.31 -3.90 -3.86
CA ALA A 141 6.21 -2.77 -4.02
C ALA A 141 6.95 -2.39 -2.73
N LEU A 142 6.26 -2.42 -1.58
CA LEU A 142 6.88 -2.14 -0.29
C LEU A 142 7.98 -3.16 0.05
N GLU A 143 7.75 -4.45 -0.23
CA GLU A 143 8.76 -5.49 -0.02
C GLU A 143 10.04 -5.22 -0.84
N GLU A 144 9.90 -4.86 -2.12
CA GLU A 144 11.05 -4.55 -2.97
C GLU A 144 11.76 -3.25 -2.57
N LEU A 145 11.02 -2.21 -2.18
CA LEU A 145 11.59 -0.95 -1.70
C LEU A 145 12.42 -1.15 -0.42
N VAL A 146 11.88 -1.92 0.54
CA VAL A 146 12.59 -2.27 1.78
C VAL A 146 13.83 -3.10 1.48
N ARG A 147 13.73 -4.09 0.58
CA ARG A 147 14.87 -4.91 0.15
C ARG A 147 15.98 -4.07 -0.49
N ALA A 148 15.60 -3.06 -1.28
CA ALA A 148 16.53 -2.12 -1.91
C ALA A 148 17.03 -1.01 -0.98
N ARG A 149 16.57 -0.96 0.29
CA ARG A 149 16.84 0.12 1.25
C ARG A 149 16.53 1.52 0.72
N LEU A 150 15.47 1.64 -0.07
CA LEU A 150 15.01 2.91 -0.61
C LEU A 150 14.03 3.59 0.36
N GLU A 151 14.17 4.91 0.53
CA GLU A 151 13.19 5.72 1.26
C GLU A 151 11.81 5.56 0.62
N LEU A 152 10.81 5.20 1.43
CA LEU A 152 9.48 4.89 0.92
C LEU A 152 8.80 6.14 0.35
N PRO A 153 8.24 6.08 -0.87
CA PRO A 153 7.34 7.10 -1.35
C PRO A 153 6.09 7.17 -0.46
N GLY A 154 5.51 8.37 -0.33
CA GLY A 154 4.25 8.53 0.39
C GLY A 154 3.15 7.61 -0.16
N PHE A 155 2.29 7.09 0.72
CA PHE A 155 1.26 6.11 0.36
C PHE A 155 0.42 6.50 -0.86
N SER A 156 -0.01 7.76 -0.96
CA SER A 156 -0.80 8.25 -2.10
C SER A 156 -0.08 8.17 -3.44
N THR A 157 1.26 8.13 -3.44
CA THR A 157 2.06 7.89 -4.64
C THR A 157 1.99 6.42 -5.01
N LEU A 158 2.21 5.51 -4.05
CA LEU A 158 2.12 4.06 -4.29
C LEU A 158 0.70 3.63 -4.70
N ASP A 159 -0.35 4.19 -4.08
CA ASP A 159 -1.73 3.88 -4.43
C ASP A 159 -2.08 4.31 -5.87
N ARG A 160 -1.65 5.51 -6.28
CA ARG A 160 -1.84 5.97 -7.67
C ARG A 160 -1.07 5.11 -8.67
N MET A 161 0.17 4.71 -8.33
CA MET A 161 0.95 3.81 -9.17
C MET A 161 0.27 2.45 -9.31
N ALA A 162 -0.18 1.85 -8.20
CA ALA A 162 -0.90 0.59 -8.21
C ALA A 162 -2.19 0.66 -9.03
N ALA A 163 -2.96 1.75 -8.91
CA ALA A 163 -4.15 1.98 -9.71
C ALA A 163 -3.83 2.09 -11.21
N SER A 164 -2.77 2.81 -11.58
CA SER A 164 -2.36 2.98 -12.98
C SER A 164 -1.85 1.68 -13.59
N VAL A 165 -0.99 0.94 -12.89
CA VAL A 165 -0.48 -0.36 -13.33
C VAL A 165 -1.63 -1.35 -13.52
N ARG A 166 -2.55 -1.40 -12.56
CA ARG A 166 -3.72 -2.27 -12.63
C ARG A 166 -4.59 -1.95 -13.85
N ALA A 167 -4.94 -0.69 -14.06
CA ALA A 167 -5.76 -0.28 -15.20
C ALA A 167 -5.10 -0.64 -16.54
N ARG A 168 -3.77 -0.47 -16.65
CA ARG A 168 -3.01 -0.84 -17.83
C ARG A 168 -3.05 -2.34 -18.08
N VAL A 169 -2.72 -3.15 -17.08
CA VAL A 169 -2.66 -4.63 -17.21
C VAL A 169 -4.05 -5.23 -17.44
N GLU A 170 -5.08 -4.74 -16.74
CA GLU A 170 -6.47 -5.14 -17.01
C GLU A 170 -6.88 -4.79 -18.45
N GLY A 171 -6.50 -3.60 -18.94
CA GLY A 171 -6.73 -3.19 -20.33
C GLY A 171 -6.04 -4.11 -21.34
N GLU A 172 -4.76 -4.44 -21.12
CA GLU A 172 -3.98 -5.35 -21.97
C GLU A 172 -4.58 -6.77 -22.00
N ILE A 173 -4.98 -7.30 -20.85
CA ILE A 173 -5.65 -8.60 -20.75
C ILE A 173 -6.97 -8.59 -21.52
N CYS A 174 -7.82 -7.57 -21.31
CA CYS A 174 -9.09 -7.43 -22.02
C CYS A 174 -8.88 -7.31 -23.53
N ALA A 175 -7.92 -6.48 -23.98
CA ALA A 175 -7.59 -6.33 -25.39
C ALA A 175 -7.10 -7.65 -26.01
N GLY A 176 -6.27 -8.41 -25.29
CA GLY A 176 -5.80 -9.73 -25.73
C GLY A 176 -6.90 -10.80 -25.75
N ILE A 177 -7.93 -10.69 -24.90
CA ILE A 177 -9.13 -11.54 -24.99
C ILE A 177 -9.92 -11.16 -26.24
N VAL A 178 -10.28 -9.88 -26.39
CA VAL A 178 -11.06 -9.34 -27.52
C VAL A 178 -10.41 -9.65 -28.86
N GLY A 179 -9.09 -9.46 -28.98
CA GLY A 179 -8.34 -9.70 -30.20
C GLY A 179 -8.30 -11.18 -30.64
N ARG A 180 -8.63 -12.13 -29.76
CA ARG A 180 -8.75 -13.56 -30.09
C ARG A 180 -10.17 -13.98 -30.46
N MET A 181 -11.15 -13.08 -30.36
CA MET A 181 -12.55 -13.38 -30.63
C MET A 181 -12.88 -13.15 -32.11
N SER A 182 -13.73 -14.00 -32.67
CA SER A 182 -14.31 -13.72 -33.99
C SER A 182 -15.30 -12.55 -33.90
N GLU A 183 -15.54 -11.85 -35.02
CA GLU A 183 -16.56 -10.80 -35.10
C GLU A 183 -17.95 -11.30 -34.67
N ALA A 184 -18.30 -12.53 -35.05
CA ALA A 184 -19.55 -13.17 -34.64
C ALA A 184 -19.65 -13.36 -33.11
N THR A 185 -18.54 -13.74 -32.46
CA THR A 185 -18.48 -13.87 -31.00
C THR A 185 -18.59 -12.51 -30.32
N LEU A 186 -17.89 -11.48 -30.84
CA LEU A 186 -17.98 -10.12 -30.31
C LEU A 186 -19.39 -9.56 -30.41
N ALA A 187 -20.05 -9.71 -31.56
CA ALA A 187 -21.43 -9.28 -31.77
C ALA A 187 -22.39 -9.98 -30.79
N ARG A 188 -22.21 -11.28 -30.55
CA ARG A 188 -23.02 -12.03 -29.57
C ARG A 188 -22.83 -11.50 -28.15
N ILE A 189 -21.60 -11.22 -27.72
CA ILE A 189 -21.34 -10.67 -26.38
C ILE A 189 -21.88 -9.24 -26.25
N ALA A 190 -21.69 -8.41 -27.27
CA ALA A 190 -22.24 -7.04 -27.27
C ALA A 190 -23.77 -7.06 -27.14
N ASN A 191 -24.45 -7.98 -27.83
CA ASN A 191 -25.90 -8.14 -27.71
C ASN A 191 -26.37 -8.57 -26.31
N LEU A 192 -25.54 -9.24 -25.51
CA LEU A 192 -25.90 -9.59 -24.13
C LEU A 192 -26.07 -8.34 -23.24
N LEU A 193 -25.43 -7.22 -23.60
CA LEU A 193 -25.51 -5.96 -22.85
C LEU A 193 -26.70 -5.08 -23.26
N VAL A 194 -27.40 -5.44 -24.34
CA VAL A 194 -28.57 -4.70 -24.83
C VAL A 194 -29.81 -5.15 -24.06
N VAL A 195 -30.63 -4.19 -23.61
CA VAL A 195 -31.96 -4.46 -23.04
C VAL A 195 -32.98 -4.49 -24.19
N PRO A 196 -33.65 -5.62 -24.46
CA PRO A 196 -34.67 -5.69 -25.50
C PRO A 196 -35.85 -4.73 -25.24
N ALA A 197 -36.49 -4.26 -26.30
CA ALA A 197 -37.64 -3.37 -26.18
C ALA A 197 -38.78 -4.07 -25.43
N GLY A 198 -39.26 -3.46 -24.35
CA GLY A 198 -40.30 -4.03 -23.48
C GLY A 198 -39.77 -4.86 -22.31
N GLU A 199 -38.45 -5.11 -22.24
CA GLU A 199 -37.81 -5.78 -21.11
C GLU A 199 -37.14 -4.77 -20.16
N ARG A 200 -36.88 -5.22 -18.92
CA ARG A 200 -36.20 -4.42 -17.89
C ARG A 200 -34.77 -4.86 -17.61
N CYS A 201 -34.35 -5.98 -18.16
CA CYS A 201 -33.07 -6.63 -17.89
C CYS A 201 -32.43 -7.03 -19.22
N SER A 202 -31.11 -6.92 -19.30
CA SER A 202 -30.32 -7.42 -20.43
C SER A 202 -30.07 -8.93 -20.29
N GLY A 203 -29.65 -9.59 -21.37
CA GLY A 203 -29.23 -11.01 -21.30
C GLY A 203 -28.06 -11.24 -20.32
N PHE A 204 -27.24 -10.21 -20.09
CA PHE A 204 -26.17 -10.22 -19.10
C PHE A 204 -26.69 -10.14 -17.66
N ASP A 205 -27.76 -9.39 -17.40
CA ASP A 205 -28.39 -9.33 -16.07
C ASP A 205 -28.97 -10.70 -15.70
N VAL A 206 -29.63 -11.36 -16.66
CA VAL A 206 -30.14 -12.74 -16.51
C VAL A 206 -29.00 -13.72 -16.22
N MET A 207 -27.86 -13.59 -16.90
CA MET A 207 -26.67 -14.41 -16.65
C MET A 207 -26.06 -14.20 -15.26
N LYS A 208 -26.15 -12.98 -14.73
CA LYS A 208 -25.65 -12.61 -13.41
C LYS A 208 -26.56 -13.00 -12.26
N GLU A 209 -27.82 -13.34 -12.53
CA GLU A 209 -28.72 -13.80 -11.46
C GLU A 209 -28.12 -15.04 -10.79
N PRO A 210 -27.86 -15.00 -9.47
CA PRO A 210 -27.38 -16.18 -8.77
C PRO A 210 -28.42 -17.28 -8.93
N GLY A 211 -27.95 -18.51 -9.20
CA GLY A 211 -28.83 -19.66 -9.32
C GLY A 211 -29.79 -19.69 -8.13
N ARG A 212 -31.10 -19.72 -8.41
CA ARG A 212 -32.11 -19.80 -7.34
C ARG A 212 -31.83 -21.07 -6.52
N ARG A 213 -32.11 -21.02 -5.20
CA ARG A 213 -31.96 -22.16 -4.26
C ARG A 213 -32.22 -23.49 -4.95
N ALA A 214 -31.23 -24.38 -4.91
CA ALA A 214 -31.33 -25.73 -5.47
C ALA A 214 -32.46 -26.48 -4.73
N THR A 215 -33.64 -26.50 -5.34
CA THR A 215 -34.76 -27.35 -4.92
C THR A 215 -34.88 -28.51 -5.90
N TRP A 216 -35.16 -29.70 -5.36
CA TRP A 216 -35.35 -30.95 -6.13
C TRP A 216 -36.30 -30.79 -7.33
N SER A 217 -37.34 -29.96 -7.19
CA SER A 217 -38.27 -29.63 -8.28
C SER A 217 -37.58 -29.00 -9.50
N ARG A 218 -36.62 -28.08 -9.28
CA ARG A 218 -35.95 -27.35 -10.37
C ARG A 218 -34.82 -28.13 -11.01
N PHE A 219 -34.16 -29.02 -10.26
CA PHE A 219 -33.17 -29.95 -10.81
C PHE A 219 -33.80 -30.89 -11.86
N ARG A 220 -35.03 -31.34 -11.59
CA ARG A 220 -35.79 -32.21 -12.49
C ARG A 220 -36.25 -31.48 -13.76
N ASP A 221 -36.61 -30.19 -13.67
CA ASP A 221 -36.98 -29.37 -14.84
C ASP A 221 -35.77 -29.13 -15.78
N HIS A 222 -34.56 -29.02 -15.23
CA HIS A 222 -33.35 -28.83 -16.04
C HIS A 222 -32.92 -30.11 -16.78
N LEU A 223 -33.19 -31.29 -16.22
CA LEU A 223 -32.97 -32.59 -16.88
C LEU A 223 -33.91 -32.84 -18.06
N ILE A 224 -35.13 -32.27 -18.03
CA ILE A 224 -36.09 -32.39 -19.14
C ILE A 224 -35.64 -31.55 -20.35
N TRP A 225 -34.98 -30.42 -20.13
CA TRP A 225 -34.39 -29.61 -21.21
C TRP A 225 -33.11 -30.23 -21.82
N GLY A 226 -32.37 -31.05 -21.06
CA GLY A 226 -31.17 -31.75 -21.55
C GLY A 226 -31.46 -33.00 -22.38
N ALA A 227 -32.68 -33.53 -22.35
CA ALA A 227 -33.08 -34.72 -23.11
C ALA A 227 -33.80 -34.42 -24.44
N GLY A 228 -34.18 -33.15 -24.68
CA GLY A 228 -35.02 -32.75 -25.83
C GLY A 228 -34.28 -32.26 -27.09
N SER A 229 -32.96 -32.10 -27.09
CA SER A 229 -32.22 -31.50 -28.22
C SER A 229 -31.37 -32.48 -29.06
N LEU A 230 -31.58 -33.79 -28.92
CA LEU A 230 -30.91 -34.82 -29.74
C LEU A 230 -31.87 -35.70 -30.54
N SER A 231 -33.05 -35.22 -30.91
CA SER A 231 -33.95 -35.95 -31.81
C SER A 231 -34.82 -35.01 -32.64
N GLY A 232 -34.42 -34.77 -33.88
CA GLY A 232 -35.26 -34.14 -34.89
C GLY A 232 -34.47 -33.37 -35.94
N CYS A 233 -34.44 -33.93 -37.15
CA CYS A 233 -34.11 -33.24 -38.40
C CYS A 233 -34.91 -31.96 -38.60
#